data_AF-A0A3P8GEU1-F1
#
_entry.id   AF-A0A3P8GEU1-F1
#
_cell.length_a   1.000
_cell.length_b   1.000
_cell.length_c   1.000
_cell.angle_alpha   90.00
_cell.angle_beta   90.00
_cell.angle_gamma   90.00
#
_symmetry.space_group_name_H-M   'P 1'
#
loop_
_entity.id
_entity.type
_entity.pdbx_description
1 polymer ?
#
loop_
_entity_poly.entity_id
_entity_poly.type
_entity_poly.pdbx_seq_one_letter_code
_entity_poly.pdbx_strand_id
1 'polypeptide(L)'
;MFCECNLYFSQELYITSQWFGCFPRSAKFRLENGLSIRVDELKIGDRVLSQNLITGKMEFTPIVAFLHRDEHAWSPMLRVIYNAPMSNGKQNMSLYLTPDHLIYIKPGPTEQIKTVFASTLQQGSVIMISSMFPNQSLSEGIVLHTEYIDDPGGQGGSSNELIGLYAPLTHTGSVIVDDVVVSCFAYFSNPNLSYFITWPLQWMYKLSQWLSIFHPPAEEQNGIHWLAETLLDWLMPILPGSMFHPHT
;
A
#
# COMPACT_ATOMS: atom_id res chain seq x y z
N MET A 1 -10.13 -5.87 35.48
CA MET A 1 -11.13 -5.21 34.63
C MET A 1 -10.42 -4.23 33.70
N PHE A 2 -9.62 -4.72 32.75
CA PHE A 2 -8.83 -3.92 31.80
C PHE A 2 -8.62 -4.65 30.45
N CYS A 3 -9.44 -5.66 30.13
CA CYS A 3 -9.22 -6.53 28.96
C CYS A 3 -10.17 -6.23 27.77
N GLU A 4 -11.28 -5.52 27.98
CA GLU A 4 -12.31 -5.34 26.95
C GLU A 4 -12.02 -4.18 25.97
N CYS A 5 -11.32 -3.11 26.38
CA CYS A 5 -10.94 -2.03 25.46
C CYS A 5 -9.92 -2.46 24.40
N ASN A 6 -8.97 -3.34 24.73
CA ASN A 6 -7.94 -3.78 23.79
C ASN A 6 -8.51 -4.66 22.67
N LEU A 7 -9.54 -5.45 22.95
CA LEU A 7 -10.18 -6.31 21.95
C LEU A 7 -10.99 -5.47 20.95
N TYR A 8 -11.73 -4.47 21.42
CA TYR A 8 -12.49 -3.56 20.57
C TYR A 8 -11.57 -2.73 19.65
N PHE A 9 -10.50 -2.16 20.22
CA PHE A 9 -9.50 -1.39 19.46
C PHE A 9 -8.77 -2.26 18.42
N SER A 10 -8.44 -3.52 18.76
CA SER A 10 -7.84 -4.46 17.80
C SER A 10 -8.78 -4.85 16.65
N GLN A 11 -10.10 -4.94 16.90
CA GLN A 11 -11.09 -5.21 15.87
C GLN A 11 -11.32 -4.01 14.96
N GLU A 12 -11.33 -2.78 15.49
CA GLU A 12 -11.43 -1.57 14.67
C GLU A 12 -10.18 -1.36 13.80
N LEU A 13 -8.98 -1.56 14.35
CA LEU A 13 -7.72 -1.55 13.60
C LEU A 13 -7.68 -2.63 12.51
N TYR A 14 -8.27 -3.80 12.78
CA TYR A 14 -8.36 -4.90 11.82
C TYR A 14 -9.40 -4.65 10.72
N ILE A 15 -10.55 -4.08 11.04
CA ILE A 15 -11.57 -3.72 10.06
C ILE A 15 -11.07 -2.59 9.18
N THR A 16 -10.35 -1.62 9.74
CA THR A 16 -9.80 -0.48 8.99
C THR A 16 -8.56 -0.85 8.16
N SER A 17 -7.74 -1.82 8.60
CA SER A 17 -6.64 -2.34 7.78
C SER A 17 -7.14 -2.96 6.46
N GLN A 18 -8.33 -3.59 6.49
CA GLN A 18 -8.99 -4.14 5.31
C GLN A 18 -9.37 -3.09 4.25
N TRP A 19 -9.41 -1.81 4.60
CA TRP A 19 -9.79 -0.76 3.66
C TRP A 19 -8.64 -0.24 2.83
N PHE A 20 -7.46 -0.15 3.43
CA PHE A 20 -6.33 0.57 2.85
C PHE A 20 -5.12 -0.31 2.56
N GLY A 21 -4.96 -1.43 3.26
CA GLY A 21 -3.78 -2.30 3.13
C GLY A 21 -2.55 -1.60 3.68
N CYS A 22 -1.64 -2.35 4.30
CA CYS A 22 -0.47 -1.76 4.94
C CYS A 22 0.83 -2.37 4.41
N PHE A 23 1.90 -1.60 4.55
CA PHE A 23 3.28 -2.04 4.36
C PHE A 23 4.01 -2.07 5.70
N PRO A 24 4.99 -2.97 5.87
CA PRO A 24 5.87 -2.92 7.02
C PRO A 24 6.85 -1.74 6.90
N ARG A 25 7.46 -1.40 8.03
CA ARG A 25 8.50 -0.37 8.15
C ARG A 25 9.63 -0.45 7.11
N SER A 26 10.04 -1.66 6.74
CA SER A 26 11.13 -1.90 5.78
C SER A 26 10.78 -1.61 4.32
N ALA A 27 9.51 -1.42 3.99
CA ALA A 27 9.04 -1.23 2.63
C ALA A 27 9.71 -0.01 1.96
N LYS A 28 10.19 -0.19 0.74
CA LYS A 28 11.01 0.81 0.04
C LYS A 28 10.24 1.51 -1.07
N PHE A 29 10.33 2.83 -1.04
CA PHE A 29 9.77 3.74 -2.04
C PHE A 29 10.92 4.39 -2.81
N ARG A 30 10.62 4.88 -4.02
CA ARG A 30 11.59 5.63 -4.84
C ARG A 30 11.18 7.09 -4.94
N LEU A 31 12.09 7.98 -4.53
CA LEU A 31 11.89 9.43 -4.58
C LEU A 31 12.22 10.01 -5.96
N GLU A 32 11.70 11.21 -6.24
CA GLU A 32 11.95 11.97 -7.48
C GLU A 32 13.43 12.26 -7.74
N ASN A 33 14.25 12.35 -6.68
CA ASN A 33 15.70 12.51 -6.77
C ASN A 33 16.45 11.19 -7.09
N GLY A 34 15.73 10.09 -7.27
CA GLY A 34 16.28 8.76 -7.57
C GLY A 34 16.71 7.95 -6.35
N LEU A 35 16.66 8.52 -5.14
CA LEU A 35 16.98 7.80 -3.90
C LEU A 35 15.87 6.82 -3.53
N SER A 36 16.24 5.76 -2.82
CA SER A 36 15.29 4.88 -2.15
C SER A 36 15.10 5.36 -0.70
N ILE A 37 13.86 5.37 -0.23
CA ILE A 37 13.49 5.75 1.14
C ILE A 37 12.61 4.65 1.74
N ARG A 38 12.73 4.43 3.05
CA ARG A 38 11.83 3.52 3.77
C ARG A 38 10.52 4.21 4.12
N VAL A 39 9.45 3.45 4.26
CA VAL A 39 8.13 4.02 4.54
C VAL A 39 8.05 4.74 5.89
N ASP A 40 8.85 4.35 6.89
CA ASP A 40 8.90 5.02 8.19
C ASP A 40 9.58 6.38 8.17
N GLU A 41 10.53 6.55 7.24
CA GLU A 41 11.22 7.81 7.00
C GLU A 41 10.44 8.74 6.06
N LEU A 42 9.43 8.20 5.36
CA LEU A 42 8.62 8.91 4.37
C LEU A 42 7.70 9.95 5.03
N LYS A 43 7.58 11.11 4.39
CA LYS A 43 6.82 12.26 4.89
C LYS A 43 5.76 12.72 3.90
N ILE A 44 4.70 13.35 4.42
CA ILE A 44 3.72 14.06 3.60
C ILE A 44 4.46 15.14 2.79
N GLY A 45 4.17 15.21 1.49
CA GLY A 45 4.84 16.08 0.53
C GLY A 45 6.01 15.43 -0.22
N ASP A 46 6.60 14.34 0.29
CA ASP A 46 7.63 13.59 -0.45
C ASP A 46 7.04 13.09 -1.77
N ARG A 47 7.80 13.27 -2.86
CA ARG A 47 7.36 12.88 -4.20
C ARG A 47 7.90 11.50 -4.54
N VAL A 48 7.01 10.51 -4.56
CA VAL A 48 7.33 9.10 -4.80
C VAL A 48 6.92 8.68 -6.20
N LEU A 49 7.60 7.66 -6.71
CA LEU A 49 7.27 7.06 -7.99
C LEU A 49 5.94 6.31 -7.90
N SER A 50 5.11 6.52 -8.91
CA SER A 50 3.77 5.97 -9.02
C SER A 50 3.42 5.67 -10.49
N GLN A 51 2.31 4.96 -10.71
CA GLN A 51 1.70 4.79 -12.02
C GLN A 51 0.36 5.53 -12.09
N ASN A 52 0.23 6.46 -13.02
CA ASN A 52 -1.06 7.02 -13.39
C ASN A 52 -1.94 5.92 -14.03
N LEU A 53 -2.94 5.43 -13.31
CA LEU A 53 -3.77 4.30 -13.75
C LEU A 53 -4.62 4.60 -14.99
N ILE A 54 -4.89 5.87 -15.29
CA ILE A 54 -5.67 6.30 -16.45
C ILE A 54 -4.81 6.26 -17.71
N THR A 55 -3.62 6.86 -17.64
CA THR A 55 -2.71 6.96 -18.80
C THR A 55 -1.76 5.78 -18.91
N GLY A 56 -1.64 4.96 -17.86
CA GLY A 56 -0.67 3.89 -17.70
C GLY A 56 0.77 4.39 -17.51
N LYS A 57 1.01 5.71 -17.46
CA LYS A 57 2.35 6.29 -17.39
C LYS A 57 2.88 6.34 -15.97
N MET A 58 4.19 6.22 -15.85
CA MET A 58 4.90 6.39 -14.60
C MET A 58 5.09 7.87 -14.31
N GLU A 59 4.85 8.31 -13.07
CA GLU A 59 5.00 9.70 -12.66
C GLU A 59 5.40 9.82 -11.20
N PHE A 60 6.10 10.91 -10.85
CA PHE A 60 6.35 11.26 -9.46
C PHE A 60 5.19 12.09 -8.92
N THR A 61 4.68 11.68 -7.77
CA THR A 61 3.47 12.23 -7.16
C THR A 61 3.65 12.39 -5.65
N PRO A 62 3.12 13.44 -5.02
CA PRO A 62 3.31 13.65 -3.59
C PRO A 62 2.53 12.61 -2.78
N ILE A 63 3.09 12.25 -1.63
CA ILE A 63 2.36 11.68 -0.51
C ILE A 63 1.46 12.77 0.07
N VAL A 64 0.15 12.55 0.07
CA VAL A 64 -0.83 13.56 0.52
C VAL A 64 -1.29 13.33 1.96
N ALA A 65 -1.24 12.06 2.41
CA ALA A 65 -1.60 11.64 3.75
C ALA A 65 -1.05 10.23 4.02
N PHE A 66 -1.06 9.79 5.28
CA PHE A 66 -1.03 8.38 5.63
C PHE A 66 -2.42 7.97 6.07
N LEU A 67 -3.01 6.95 5.45
CA LEU A 67 -4.33 6.43 5.85
C LEU A 67 -4.22 5.65 7.17
N HIS A 68 -3.07 5.02 7.39
CA HIS A 68 -2.68 4.36 8.63
C HIS A 68 -1.17 4.56 8.83
N ARG A 69 -0.75 4.90 10.05
CA ARG A 69 0.64 4.91 10.47
C ARG A 69 0.72 4.54 11.93
N ASP A 70 1.20 3.35 12.25
CA ASP A 70 1.49 2.95 13.63
C ASP A 70 2.85 2.26 13.65
N GLU A 71 3.80 2.84 14.39
CA GLU A 71 5.20 2.43 14.42
C GLU A 71 5.47 1.15 15.22
N HIS A 72 4.51 0.73 16.04
CA HIS A 72 4.60 -0.39 16.98
C HIS A 72 3.58 -1.49 16.69
N ALA A 73 2.56 -1.21 15.87
CA ALA A 73 1.59 -2.22 15.45
C ALA A 73 2.22 -3.32 14.59
N TRP A 74 1.58 -4.48 14.63
CA TRP A 74 1.89 -5.59 13.75
C TRP A 74 0.61 -6.28 13.31
N SER A 75 0.62 -6.81 12.09
CA SER A 75 -0.43 -7.60 11.47
C SER A 75 0.22 -8.71 10.64
N PRO A 76 -0.44 -9.86 10.40
CA PRO A 76 0.08 -10.87 9.47
C PRO A 76 0.51 -10.24 8.14
N MET A 77 1.72 -10.57 7.71
CA MET A 77 2.30 -10.05 6.47
C MET A 77 2.34 -11.16 5.42
N LEU A 78 2.21 -10.76 4.17
CA LEU A 78 2.48 -11.59 3.01
C LEU A 78 3.79 -11.13 2.38
N ARG A 79 4.73 -12.07 2.22
CA ARG A 79 5.93 -11.87 1.43
C ARG A 79 5.71 -12.47 0.04
N VAL A 80 5.72 -11.62 -0.98
CA VAL A 80 5.63 -12.02 -2.38
C VAL A 80 7.04 -12.07 -2.95
N ILE A 81 7.52 -13.27 -3.28
CA ILE A 81 8.80 -13.47 -3.93
C ILE A 81 8.58 -13.49 -5.43
N TYR A 82 9.27 -12.61 -6.15
CA TYR A 82 9.11 -12.47 -7.59
C TYR A 82 10.45 -12.28 -8.29
N ASN A 83 10.47 -12.47 -9.60
CA ASN A 83 11.60 -12.12 -10.44
C ASN A 83 11.21 -11.13 -11.53
N ALA A 84 12.18 -10.31 -11.91
CA ALA A 84 12.10 -9.52 -13.14
C ALA A 84 12.73 -10.33 -14.29
N PRO A 85 12.08 -10.46 -15.46
CA PRO A 85 12.62 -11.16 -16.63
C PRO A 85 14.00 -10.61 -17.05
N MET A 86 14.21 -9.30 -16.91
CA MET A 86 15.48 -8.64 -17.22
C MET A 86 16.61 -8.92 -16.20
N SER A 87 16.33 -9.56 -15.06
CA SER A 87 17.37 -9.90 -14.06
C SER A 87 18.24 -11.10 -14.45
N ASN A 88 17.96 -11.76 -15.59
CA ASN A 88 18.57 -13.04 -15.99
C ASN A 88 18.56 -14.09 -14.85
N GLY A 89 17.52 -14.07 -14.00
CA GLY A 89 17.34 -15.00 -12.90
C GLY A 89 18.37 -14.89 -11.76
N LYS A 90 19.14 -13.80 -11.69
CA LYS A 90 20.24 -13.68 -10.72
C LYS A 90 19.82 -13.22 -9.32
N GLN A 91 18.65 -12.58 -9.16
CA GLN A 91 18.18 -12.15 -7.84
C GLN A 91 16.67 -12.27 -7.73
N ASN A 92 16.22 -12.96 -6.69
CA ASN A 92 14.83 -12.95 -6.27
C ASN A 92 14.57 -11.65 -5.51
N MET A 93 13.51 -10.96 -5.90
CA MET A 93 13.02 -9.76 -5.22
C MET A 93 11.91 -10.17 -4.25
N SER A 94 11.64 -9.33 -3.25
CA SER A 94 10.59 -9.56 -2.28
C SER A 94 9.82 -8.28 -2.07
N LEU A 95 8.50 -8.40 -2.08
CA LEU A 95 7.56 -7.35 -1.70
C LEU A 95 6.86 -7.81 -0.41
N TYR A 96 6.79 -6.93 0.58
CA TYR A 96 6.08 -7.19 1.84
C TYR A 96 4.88 -6.26 1.99
N LEU A 97 3.72 -6.84 2.32
CA LEU A 97 2.46 -6.13 2.47
C LEU A 97 1.46 -6.97 3.26
N THR A 98 0.36 -6.38 3.70
CA THR A 98 -0.76 -7.15 4.26
C THR A 98 -1.43 -8.04 3.19
N PRO A 99 -1.98 -9.21 3.55
CA PRO A 99 -2.65 -10.12 2.62
C PRO A 99 -3.85 -9.49 1.86
N ASP A 100 -4.49 -8.49 2.47
CA ASP A 100 -5.64 -7.75 1.95
C ASP A 100 -5.26 -6.55 1.07
N HIS A 101 -3.97 -6.23 0.89
CA HIS A 101 -3.57 -5.13 0.02
C HIS A 101 -3.91 -5.44 -1.45
N LEU A 102 -4.36 -4.45 -2.23
CA LEU A 102 -4.61 -4.64 -3.65
C LEU A 102 -3.34 -4.47 -4.49
N ILE A 103 -3.11 -5.45 -5.35
CA ILE A 103 -2.02 -5.48 -6.34
C ILE A 103 -2.58 -5.56 -7.75
N TYR A 104 -1.84 -4.98 -8.70
CA TYR A 104 -2.15 -5.05 -10.12
C TYR A 104 -1.50 -6.27 -10.78
N ILE A 105 -2.33 -7.12 -11.38
CA ILE A 105 -1.90 -8.28 -12.15
C ILE A 105 -2.28 -8.16 -13.62
N LYS A 106 -1.54 -8.84 -14.48
CA LYS A 106 -1.85 -8.98 -15.90
C LYS A 106 -2.07 -10.46 -16.24
N PRO A 107 -3.33 -10.93 -16.30
CA PRO A 107 -3.60 -12.37 -16.45
C PRO A 107 -3.07 -12.99 -17.75
N GLY A 108 -2.93 -12.19 -18.81
CA GLY A 108 -2.39 -12.63 -20.08
C GLY A 108 -1.94 -11.48 -20.98
N PRO A 109 -1.24 -11.77 -22.09
CA PRO A 109 -0.61 -10.74 -22.94
C PRO A 109 -1.59 -9.71 -23.49
N THR A 110 -2.81 -10.14 -23.78
CA THR A 110 -3.90 -9.34 -24.37
C THR A 110 -4.98 -8.98 -23.36
N GLU A 111 -4.89 -9.45 -22.11
CA GLU A 111 -5.85 -9.13 -21.07
C GLU A 111 -5.55 -7.78 -20.43
N GLN A 112 -6.61 -7.11 -20.00
CA GLN A 112 -6.50 -5.88 -19.23
C GLN A 112 -5.93 -6.17 -17.84
N ILE A 113 -5.22 -5.18 -17.31
CA ILE A 113 -4.74 -5.21 -15.92
C ILE A 113 -5.95 -5.35 -15.00
N LYS A 114 -5.85 -6.28 -14.04
CA LYS A 114 -6.85 -6.51 -13.01
C LYS A 114 -6.26 -6.18 -11.64
N THR A 115 -7.13 -5.74 -10.75
CA THR A 115 -6.79 -5.47 -9.35
C THR A 115 -7.26 -6.65 -8.51
N VAL A 116 -6.37 -7.25 -7.72
CA VAL A 116 -6.65 -8.42 -6.87
C VAL A 116 -6.05 -8.26 -5.49
N PHE A 117 -6.54 -9.00 -4.50
CA PHE A 117 -5.91 -9.08 -3.18
C PHE A 117 -4.57 -9.80 -3.27
N ALA A 118 -3.57 -9.35 -2.52
CA ALA A 118 -2.25 -9.96 -2.51
C ALA A 118 -2.28 -11.44 -2.11
N SER A 119 -3.14 -11.83 -1.17
CA SER A 119 -3.38 -13.21 -0.74
C SER A 119 -3.80 -14.15 -1.87
N THR A 120 -4.36 -13.61 -2.96
CA THR A 120 -4.87 -14.40 -4.10
C THR A 120 -3.80 -14.64 -5.15
N LEU A 121 -2.61 -14.03 -5.01
CA LEU A 121 -1.48 -14.28 -5.89
C LEU A 121 -1.06 -15.74 -5.78
N GLN A 122 -0.92 -16.36 -6.95
CA GLN A 122 -0.42 -17.71 -7.10
C GLN A 122 0.95 -17.70 -7.81
N GLN A 123 1.71 -18.77 -7.65
CA GLN A 123 2.91 -18.99 -8.46
C GLN A 123 2.57 -18.85 -9.95
N GLY A 124 3.40 -18.11 -10.69
CA GLY A 124 3.19 -17.78 -12.09
C GLY A 124 2.32 -16.55 -12.34
N SER A 125 1.73 -15.94 -11.31
CA SER A 125 1.01 -14.66 -11.46
C SER A 125 1.95 -13.59 -12.02
N VAL A 126 1.45 -12.83 -12.99
CA VAL A 126 2.21 -11.74 -13.60
C VAL A 126 1.83 -10.42 -12.93
N ILE A 127 2.78 -9.80 -12.26
CA ILE A 127 2.63 -8.52 -11.55
C ILE A 127 3.30 -7.39 -12.33
N MET A 128 2.84 -6.16 -12.11
CA MET A 128 3.44 -4.99 -12.74
C MET A 128 4.60 -4.46 -11.91
N ILE A 129 5.79 -4.36 -12.51
CA ILE A 129 7.00 -3.87 -11.85
C ILE A 129 7.57 -2.64 -12.57
N SER A 130 8.33 -1.82 -11.85
CA SER A 130 9.06 -0.69 -12.42
C SER A 130 10.43 -1.15 -12.92
N SER A 131 10.71 -1.01 -14.23
CA SER A 131 12.03 -1.31 -14.77
C SER A 131 13.00 -0.14 -14.54
N MET A 132 14.16 -0.45 -13.97
CA MET A 132 15.25 0.50 -13.80
C MET A 132 16.00 0.65 -15.13
N PHE A 133 15.82 1.79 -15.80
CA PHE A 133 16.51 2.23 -17.02
C PHE A 133 16.10 1.61 -18.37
N PRO A 134 16.21 2.37 -19.48
CA PRO A 134 16.52 3.80 -19.57
C PRO A 134 15.29 4.71 -19.51
N ASN A 135 14.07 4.17 -19.58
CA ASN A 135 12.85 4.97 -19.79
C ASN A 135 11.78 4.84 -18.70
N GLN A 136 12.11 4.33 -17.50
CA GLN A 136 11.14 4.11 -16.42
C GLN A 136 9.85 3.46 -16.94
N SER A 137 10.00 2.35 -17.66
CA SER A 137 8.87 1.64 -18.25
C SER A 137 8.31 0.64 -17.25
N LEU A 138 6.99 0.44 -17.30
CA LEU A 138 6.40 -0.74 -16.69
C LEU A 138 6.93 -1.98 -17.37
N SER A 139 7.28 -2.96 -16.55
CA SER A 139 7.62 -4.31 -16.97
C SER A 139 6.74 -5.29 -16.21
N GLU A 140 6.85 -6.55 -16.59
CA GLU A 140 6.10 -7.65 -16.01
C GLU A 140 7.06 -8.47 -15.15
N GLY A 141 6.70 -8.70 -13.88
CA GLY A 141 7.39 -9.62 -12.98
C GLY A 141 6.59 -10.91 -12.81
N ILE A 142 7.27 -12.03 -12.54
CA ILE A 142 6.60 -13.31 -12.31
C ILE A 142 6.71 -13.66 -10.82
N VAL A 143 5.57 -13.89 -10.19
CA VAL A 143 5.50 -14.40 -8.82
C VAL A 143 6.02 -15.83 -8.78
N LEU A 144 7.06 -16.06 -7.98
CA LEU A 144 7.65 -17.37 -7.77
C LEU A 144 6.94 -18.12 -6.64
N HIS A 145 6.68 -17.43 -5.53
CA HIS A 145 6.00 -17.99 -4.36
C HIS A 145 5.50 -16.86 -3.44
N THR A 146 4.55 -17.19 -2.56
CA THR A 146 4.00 -16.30 -1.53
C THR A 146 4.13 -16.98 -0.16
N GLU A 147 4.66 -16.24 0.81
CA GLU A 147 4.91 -16.75 2.17
C GLU A 147 4.11 -15.91 3.17
N TYR A 148 3.27 -16.56 3.98
CA TYR A 148 2.59 -15.92 5.11
C TYR A 148 3.55 -15.82 6.29
N ILE A 149 3.60 -14.64 6.90
CA ILE A 149 4.42 -14.33 8.06
C ILE A 149 3.47 -13.94 9.18
N ASP A 150 3.16 -14.93 10.03
CA ASP A 150 2.23 -14.80 11.16
C ASP A 150 2.94 -14.51 12.49
N ASP A 151 4.27 -14.41 12.48
CA ASP A 151 5.08 -14.04 13.64
C ASP A 151 6.31 -13.23 13.20
N PRO A 152 6.43 -11.94 13.58
CA PRO A 152 7.58 -11.12 13.25
C PRO A 152 8.85 -11.56 14.02
N GLY A 153 8.73 -12.31 15.11
CA GLY A 153 9.84 -12.83 15.92
C GLY A 153 10.35 -14.22 15.51
N GLY A 154 9.71 -14.86 14.52
CA GLY A 154 10.06 -16.20 14.04
C GLY A 154 11.35 -16.26 13.20
N GLN A 155 11.88 -17.47 12.97
CA GLN A 155 13.09 -17.67 12.18
C GLN A 155 12.87 -17.27 10.70
N GLY A 156 13.36 -16.08 10.31
CA GLY A 156 13.44 -15.70 8.89
C GLY A 156 13.46 -14.20 8.58
N GLY A 157 13.03 -13.33 9.51
CA GLY A 157 13.03 -11.88 9.34
C GLY A 157 13.69 -11.15 10.50
N SER A 158 14.39 -10.05 10.22
CA SER A 158 14.79 -9.11 11.28
C SER A 158 13.50 -8.54 11.87
N SER A 159 13.12 -8.96 13.08
CA SER A 159 11.81 -8.70 13.66
C SER A 159 11.38 -7.24 13.60
N ASN A 160 12.33 -6.31 13.72
CA ASN A 160 12.06 -4.88 13.70
C ASN A 160 11.76 -4.31 12.31
N GLU A 161 12.15 -5.00 11.23
CA GLU A 161 11.90 -4.57 9.85
C GLU A 161 10.46 -4.80 9.41
N LEU A 162 9.75 -5.76 10.05
CA LEU A 162 8.36 -6.09 9.78
C LEU A 162 7.38 -5.47 10.79
N ILE A 163 7.89 -4.84 11.85
CA ILE A 163 7.07 -4.13 12.85
C ILE A 163 6.77 -2.72 12.35
N GLY A 164 5.51 -2.33 12.46
CA GLY A 164 4.94 -1.06 12.06
C GLY A 164 4.05 -1.20 10.82
N LEU A 165 2.91 -0.52 10.82
CA LEU A 165 1.92 -0.53 9.74
C LEU A 165 1.81 0.85 9.11
N TYR A 166 2.05 0.92 7.81
CA TYR A 166 2.05 2.18 7.06
C TYR A 166 1.20 2.04 5.79
N ALA A 167 0.23 2.93 5.60
CA ALA A 167 -0.62 3.01 4.41
C ALA A 167 -0.53 4.42 3.79
N PRO A 168 0.56 4.73 3.06
CA PRO A 168 0.72 6.03 2.40
C PRO A 168 -0.29 6.22 1.26
N LEU A 169 -0.88 7.41 1.19
CA LEU A 169 -1.76 7.82 0.10
C LEU A 169 -1.04 8.79 -0.83
N THR A 170 -1.01 8.46 -2.12
CA THR A 170 -0.55 9.35 -3.18
C THR A 170 -1.70 10.10 -3.83
N HIS A 171 -1.41 11.14 -4.62
CA HIS A 171 -2.44 11.81 -5.42
C HIS A 171 -3.03 10.93 -6.53
N THR A 172 -2.29 9.93 -7.01
CA THR A 172 -2.76 9.03 -8.08
C THR A 172 -3.58 7.84 -7.56
N GLY A 173 -3.51 7.54 -6.26
CA GLY A 173 -4.16 6.36 -5.66
C GLY A 173 -3.42 5.04 -5.92
N SER A 174 -2.19 5.11 -6.42
CA SER A 174 -1.28 4.01 -6.70
C SER A 174 0.13 4.41 -6.25
N VAL A 175 0.98 3.43 -6.00
CA VAL A 175 2.36 3.69 -5.58
C VAL A 175 3.26 2.52 -5.97
N ILE A 176 4.57 2.77 -6.02
CA ILE A 176 5.56 1.73 -6.24
C ILE A 176 6.35 1.47 -4.98
N VAL A 177 6.25 0.23 -4.53
CA VAL A 177 6.87 -0.28 -3.31
C VAL A 177 7.65 -1.53 -3.66
N ASP A 178 8.89 -1.61 -3.20
CA ASP A 178 9.82 -2.70 -3.51
C ASP A 178 9.83 -3.04 -5.02
N ASP A 179 9.83 -1.98 -5.85
CA ASP A 179 9.77 -2.01 -7.32
C ASP A 179 8.48 -2.58 -7.96
N VAL A 180 7.45 -2.88 -7.17
CA VAL A 180 6.13 -3.37 -7.64
C VAL A 180 5.10 -2.26 -7.61
N VAL A 181 4.24 -2.18 -8.64
CA VAL A 181 3.10 -1.26 -8.65
C VAL A 181 1.95 -1.85 -7.83
N VAL A 182 1.53 -1.10 -6.82
CA VAL A 182 0.47 -1.47 -5.90
C VAL A 182 -0.55 -0.33 -5.76
N SER A 183 -1.76 -0.68 -5.36
CA SER A 183 -2.80 0.29 -5.03
C SER A 183 -2.45 1.00 -3.72
N CYS A 184 -2.95 2.21 -3.46
CA CYS A 184 -2.94 2.79 -2.10
C CYS A 184 -4.14 2.32 -1.25
N PHE A 185 -4.90 1.33 -1.75
CA PHE A 185 -6.16 0.87 -1.19
C PHE A 185 -6.19 -0.66 -1.12
N ALA A 186 -6.89 -1.22 -0.12
CA ALA A 186 -7.15 -2.66 0.00
C ALA A 186 -8.58 -3.04 -0.44
N TYR A 187 -9.55 -2.13 -0.40
CA TYR A 187 -10.96 -2.50 -0.54
C TYR A 187 -11.58 -2.25 -1.92
N PHE A 188 -11.28 -1.10 -2.54
CA PHE A 188 -11.99 -0.67 -3.73
C PHE A 188 -11.26 -1.09 -5.01
N SER A 189 -11.65 -2.23 -5.58
CA SER A 189 -11.25 -2.62 -6.94
C SER A 189 -11.80 -1.66 -8.03
N ASN A 190 -12.76 -0.79 -7.69
CA ASN A 190 -13.26 0.27 -8.57
C ASN A 190 -12.51 1.60 -8.30
N PRO A 191 -11.65 2.06 -9.22
CA PRO A 191 -10.84 3.27 -9.04
C PRO A 191 -11.65 4.54 -8.73
N ASN A 192 -12.88 4.63 -9.24
CA ASN A 192 -13.72 5.82 -9.06
C ASN A 192 -14.18 5.98 -7.60
N LEU A 193 -14.41 4.87 -6.91
CA LEU A 193 -14.90 4.89 -5.53
C LEU A 193 -13.76 5.20 -4.55
N SER A 194 -12.57 4.62 -4.78
CA SER A 194 -11.37 4.93 -3.98
C SER A 194 -10.99 6.41 -4.10
N TYR A 195 -11.09 6.97 -5.31
CA TYR A 195 -10.85 8.40 -5.52
C TYR A 195 -11.90 9.26 -4.82
N PHE A 196 -13.18 8.90 -4.89
CA PHE A 196 -14.26 9.65 -4.22
C PHE A 196 -14.04 9.70 -2.70
N ILE A 197 -13.70 8.57 -2.10
CA ILE A 197 -13.50 8.44 -0.65
C ILE A 197 -12.28 9.24 -0.19
N THR A 198 -11.22 9.28 -0.99
CA THR A 198 -10.02 10.06 -0.65
C THR A 198 -10.06 11.50 -1.11
N TRP A 199 -11.06 11.90 -1.89
CA TRP A 199 -11.16 13.25 -2.43
C TRP A 199 -11.11 14.36 -1.36
N PRO A 200 -11.75 14.22 -0.17
CA PRO A 200 -11.60 15.20 0.91
C PRO A 200 -10.14 15.38 1.37
N LEU A 201 -9.39 14.30 1.54
CA LEU A 201 -7.95 14.33 1.89
C LEU A 201 -7.13 15.03 0.80
N GLN A 202 -7.39 14.67 -0.46
CA GLN A 202 -6.73 15.29 -1.62
C GLN A 202 -6.99 16.80 -1.69
N TRP A 203 -8.22 17.21 -1.38
CA TRP A 203 -8.62 18.62 -1.39
C TRP A 203 -8.01 19.39 -0.23
N MET A 204 -8.00 18.83 0.99
CA MET A 204 -7.34 19.42 2.15
C MET A 204 -5.84 19.64 1.90
N TYR A 205 -5.15 18.66 1.32
CA TYR A 205 -3.75 18.81 0.92
C TYR A 205 -3.56 19.92 -0.13
N LYS A 206 -4.43 20.01 -1.14
CA LYS A 206 -4.36 21.11 -2.14
C LYS A 206 -4.61 22.47 -1.51
N LEU A 207 -5.56 22.56 -0.57
CA LEU A 207 -5.92 23.79 0.10
C LEU A 207 -4.80 24.26 1.04
N SER A 208 -4.15 23.35 1.78
CA SER A 208 -3.01 23.70 2.64
C SER A 208 -1.83 24.24 1.82
N GLN A 209 -1.55 23.61 0.67
CA GLN A 209 -0.53 24.09 -0.28
C GLN A 209 -0.90 25.46 -0.87
N TRP A 210 -2.16 25.68 -1.26
CA TRP A 210 -2.63 26.95 -1.82
C TRP A 210 -2.56 28.09 -0.80
N LEU A 211 -3.00 27.84 0.43
CA LEU A 211 -2.97 28.83 1.49
C LEU A 211 -1.54 29.13 1.97
N SER A 212 -0.55 28.27 1.68
CA SER A 212 0.81 28.33 2.26
C SER A 212 0.80 28.34 3.81
N ILE A 213 -0.31 27.94 4.44
CA ILE A 213 -0.51 28.03 5.90
C ILE A 213 0.08 26.81 6.62
N PHE A 214 0.36 25.71 5.92
CA PHE A 214 0.94 24.52 6.55
C PHE A 214 1.90 23.84 5.58
N HIS A 215 3.20 23.90 5.87
CA HIS A 215 3.92 22.62 5.90
C HIS A 215 3.21 21.91 7.04
N PRO A 216 2.38 20.87 6.80
CA PRO A 216 1.88 20.12 7.93
C PRO A 216 3.12 19.81 8.77
N PRO A 217 3.13 20.09 10.08
CA PRO A 217 4.14 19.49 10.91
C PRO A 217 4.17 18.01 10.53
N ALA A 218 5.32 17.35 10.66
CA ALA A 218 5.28 15.90 10.76
C ALA A 218 4.46 15.61 12.02
N GLU A 219 3.13 15.69 11.90
CA GLU A 219 2.19 15.16 12.86
C GLU A 219 2.59 13.71 12.85
N GLU A 220 3.14 13.30 13.98
CA GLU A 220 3.49 11.93 14.28
C GLU A 220 2.14 11.20 14.34
N GLN A 221 1.57 10.96 13.17
CA GLN A 221 0.30 10.29 13.01
C GLN A 221 0.51 8.91 13.58
N ASN A 222 -0.26 8.60 14.63
CA ASN A 222 -0.27 7.30 15.26
C ASN A 222 -1.69 6.73 15.13
N GLY A 223 -1.81 5.62 14.43
CA GLY A 223 -3.08 5.03 14.04
C GLY A 223 -3.63 5.54 12.70
N ILE A 224 -4.94 5.40 12.52
CA ILE A 224 -5.67 5.71 11.29
C ILE A 224 -5.85 7.22 11.18
N HIS A 225 -5.87 7.75 9.96
CA HIS A 225 -6.18 9.16 9.76
C HIS A 225 -7.63 9.46 10.17
N TRP A 226 -7.85 10.41 11.08
CA TRP A 226 -9.18 10.75 11.61
C TRP A 226 -10.27 10.95 10.54
N LEU A 227 -9.92 11.57 9.40
CA LEU A 227 -10.86 11.78 8.30
C LEU A 227 -11.19 10.49 7.55
N ALA A 228 -10.21 9.58 7.42
CA ALA A 228 -10.45 8.26 6.84
C ALA A 228 -11.34 7.44 7.78
N GLU A 229 -11.07 7.47 9.08
CA GLU A 229 -11.87 6.82 10.13
C GLU A 229 -13.33 7.33 10.14
N THR A 230 -13.52 8.65 10.22
CA THR A 230 -14.86 9.27 10.20
C THR A 230 -15.65 8.90 8.94
N LEU A 231 -14.96 8.86 7.79
CA LEU A 231 -15.60 8.50 6.53
C LEU A 231 -15.95 7.02 6.47
N LEU A 232 -15.11 6.15 7.03
CA LEU A 232 -15.39 4.72 7.17
C LEU A 232 -16.65 4.48 8.00
N ASP A 233 -16.77 5.13 9.16
CA ASP A 233 -17.93 5.02 10.03
C ASP A 233 -19.24 5.41 9.33
N TRP A 234 -19.18 6.45 8.49
CA TRP A 234 -20.31 6.90 7.69
C TRP A 234 -20.68 5.95 6.55
N LEU A 235 -19.70 5.25 5.97
CA LEU A 235 -19.90 4.37 4.82
C LEU A 235 -20.26 2.93 5.22
N MET A 236 -19.84 2.47 6.39
CA MET A 236 -20.14 1.13 6.92
C MET A 236 -21.61 0.69 6.80
N PRO A 237 -22.63 1.53 7.06
CA PRO A 237 -24.03 1.13 6.95
C PRO A 237 -24.50 0.85 5.52
N ILE A 238 -23.76 1.33 4.51
CA ILE A 238 -24.16 1.32 3.09
C ILE A 238 -23.45 0.19 2.34
N LEU A 239 -22.38 -0.38 2.91
CA LEU A 239 -21.48 -1.28 2.20
C LEU A 239 -21.85 -2.77 2.42
N PRO A 240 -22.18 -3.53 1.36
CA PRO A 240 -22.33 -4.99 1.45
C PRO A 240 -21.11 -5.72 2.08
N GLY A 241 -21.38 -6.65 3.00
CA GLY A 241 -20.34 -7.43 3.71
C GLY A 241 -19.49 -8.37 2.83
N SER A 242 -19.84 -8.58 1.57
CA SER A 242 -19.05 -9.40 0.62
C SER A 242 -17.80 -8.69 0.08
N MET A 243 -17.51 -7.48 0.54
CA MET A 243 -16.40 -6.65 0.05
C MET A 243 -15.15 -6.71 0.93
N PHE A 244 -15.22 -7.43 2.05
CA PHE A 244 -14.10 -7.63 2.95
C PHE A 244 -13.32 -8.88 2.56
N HIS A 245 -12.00 -8.84 2.77
CA HIS A 245 -11.17 -10.01 2.60
C HIS A 245 -11.66 -11.13 3.56
N PRO A 246 -11.99 -12.33 3.05
CA PRO A 246 -12.54 -13.39 3.88
C PRO A 246 -11.50 -13.88 4.88
N HIS A 247 -11.85 -13.85 6.16
CA HIS A 247 -11.02 -14.39 7.23
C HIS A 247 -11.09 -15.92 7.18
N THR A 248 -10.00 -16.55 6.74
CA THR A 248 -9.81 -18.00 6.84
C THR A 248 -8.67 -18.30 7.78
#